data_AF-D3VCZ9-F1
#
_entry.id   AF-D3VCZ9-F1
#
_cell.length_a   1.000
_cell.length_b   1.000
_cell.length_c   1.000
_cell.angle_alpha   90.00
_cell.angle_beta   90.00
_cell.angle_gamma   90.00
#
_symmetry.space_group_name_H-M   'P 1'
#
loop_
_entity.id
_entity.type
_entity.pdbx_description
1 polymer ?
#
loop_
_entity_poly.entity_id
_entity_poly.type
_entity_poly.pdbx_seq_one_letter_code
_entity_poly.pdbx_strand_id
1 'polypeptide(L)'
;MREKLTEFIAQQPPSKIVMEACGSANYWSRQFKRFGHEVKQISPQYVAPFRMGSKNDKNDAVAIVEADRRPGMRYVPEKTQEQPDIQCLHRVRQRLMKNRTALINQIRGLGLGVPRMNPVAKKGAMLCER
;
A
#
# COMPACT_ATOMS: atom_id res chain seq x y z
N MET A 1 -4.28 -20.13 7.42
CA MET A 1 -2.92 -19.59 7.18
C MET A 1 -2.59 -18.41 8.09
N ARG A 2 -3.51 -17.46 8.31
CA ARG A 2 -3.29 -16.34 9.26
C ARG A 2 -3.19 -16.81 10.72
N GLU A 3 -4.12 -17.67 11.15
CA GLU A 3 -4.15 -18.23 12.52
C GLU A 3 -2.86 -18.96 12.86
N LYS A 4 -2.40 -19.87 11.99
CA LYS A 4 -1.15 -20.60 12.16
C LYS A 4 0.07 -19.69 12.36
N LEU A 5 0.14 -18.55 11.65
CA LEU A 5 1.23 -17.59 11.83
C LEU A 5 1.11 -16.85 13.17
N THR A 6 -0.11 -16.45 13.54
CA THR A 6 -0.38 -15.79 14.82
C THR A 6 -0.04 -16.71 15.99
N GLU A 7 -0.44 -17.98 15.94
CA GLU A 7 -0.12 -19.01 16.94
C GLU A 7 1.39 -19.23 17.04
N PHE A 8 2.07 -19.36 15.90
CA PHE A 8 3.52 -19.55 15.86
C PHE A 8 4.28 -18.38 16.50
N ILE A 9 3.91 -17.14 16.16
CA ILE A 9 4.55 -15.93 16.70
C ILE A 9 4.27 -15.78 18.19
N ALA A 10 3.05 -16.09 18.64
CA ALA A 10 2.69 -16.03 20.06
C ALA A 10 3.52 -16.98 20.94
N GLN A 11 4.06 -18.06 20.37
CA GLN A 11 4.94 -19.01 21.07
C GLN A 11 6.42 -18.56 21.08
N GLN A 12 6.80 -17.53 20.33
CA GLN A 12 8.18 -17.04 20.29
C GLN A 12 8.45 -16.07 21.44
N PRO A 13 9.69 -16.03 21.97
CA PRO A 13 10.08 -15.00 22.92
C PRO A 13 9.98 -13.60 22.27
N PRO A 14 9.78 -12.53 23.07
CA PRO A 14 9.83 -11.15 22.59
C PRO A 14 11.08 -10.90 21.75
N SER A 15 10.86 -10.44 20.51
CA SER A 15 11.91 -10.35 19.49
C SER A 15 11.66 -9.18 18.55
N LYS A 16 12.71 -8.75 17.85
CA LYS A 16 12.63 -7.71 16.83
C LYS A 16 12.16 -8.33 15.51
N ILE A 17 10.98 -7.92 15.05
CA ILE A 17 10.41 -8.33 13.76
C ILE A 17 10.53 -7.16 12.79
N VAL A 18 11.18 -7.39 11.66
CA VAL A 18 11.30 -6.40 10.59
C VAL A 18 10.55 -6.90 9.37
N MET A 19 9.75 -6.02 8.77
CA MET A 19 8.91 -6.37 7.63
C MET A 19 8.85 -5.25 6.59
N GLU A 20 8.62 -5.62 5.33
CA GLU A 20 8.31 -4.63 4.29
C GLU A 20 6.90 -4.05 4.52
N ALA A 21 6.77 -2.73 4.39
CA ALA A 21 5.51 -2.03 4.48
C ALA A 21 4.63 -2.37 3.25
N CYS A 22 3.60 -3.16 3.47
CA CYS A 22 2.61 -3.57 2.48
C CYS A 22 1.18 -3.27 2.95
N GLY A 23 0.17 -3.58 2.13
CA GLY A 23 -1.24 -3.31 2.46
C GLY A 23 -1.72 -3.96 3.77
N SER A 24 -1.14 -5.09 4.15
CA SER A 24 -1.46 -5.82 5.40
C SER A 24 -0.43 -5.61 6.52
N ALA A 25 0.67 -4.88 6.28
CA ALA A 25 1.76 -4.78 7.25
C ALA A 25 1.34 -4.14 8.57
N ASN A 26 0.49 -3.10 8.52
CA ASN A 26 -0.03 -2.47 9.73
C ASN A 26 -0.93 -3.39 10.57
N TYR A 27 -1.68 -4.30 9.94
CA TYR A 27 -2.46 -5.29 10.68
C TYR A 27 -1.52 -6.23 11.45
N TRP A 28 -0.51 -6.77 10.76
CA TRP A 28 0.44 -7.70 11.36
C TRP A 28 1.30 -7.04 12.44
N SER A 29 1.77 -5.82 12.20
CA SER A 29 2.50 -5.03 13.19
C SER A 29 1.73 -4.91 14.51
N ARG A 30 0.42 -4.60 14.46
CA ARG A 30 -0.40 -4.55 15.66
C ARG A 30 -0.54 -5.91 16.33
N GLN A 31 -0.75 -6.99 15.56
CA GLN A 31 -0.87 -8.33 16.13
C GLN A 31 0.43 -8.76 16.82
N PHE A 32 1.58 -8.58 16.19
CA PHE A 32 2.86 -8.98 16.75
C PHE A 32 3.25 -8.14 17.96
N LYS A 33 2.95 -6.83 17.96
CA LYS A 33 3.13 -5.99 19.15
C LYS A 33 2.30 -6.44 20.35
N ARG A 34 1.11 -7.01 20.14
CA ARG A 34 0.27 -7.57 21.23
C ARG A 34 0.92 -8.77 21.92
N PHE A 35 1.81 -9.49 21.23
CA PHE A 35 2.60 -10.58 21.80
C PHE A 35 3.94 -10.10 22.39
N GLY A 36 4.21 -8.79 22.40
CA GLY A 36 5.42 -8.21 23.00
C GLY A 36 6.60 -8.05 22.05
N HIS A 37 6.43 -8.28 20.75
CA HIS A 37 7.51 -8.09 19.76
C HIS A 37 7.72 -6.61 19.42
N GLU A 38 8.98 -6.24 19.20
CA GLU A 38 9.32 -4.95 18.60
C GLU A 38 9.17 -5.05 17.08
N VAL A 39 8.20 -4.34 16.50
CA VAL A 39 7.95 -4.40 15.05
C VAL A 39 8.43 -3.15 14.35
N LYS A 40 9.23 -3.32 13.29
CA LYS A 40 9.68 -2.26 12.40
C LYS A 40 9.24 -2.52 10.96
N GLN A 41 8.71 -1.50 10.30
CA GLN A 41 8.27 -1.57 8.92
C GLN A 41 9.21 -0.75 8.03
N ILE A 42 9.73 -1.32 6.94
CA ILE A 42 10.60 -0.63 5.98
C ILE A 42 9.82 -0.38 4.68
N SER A 43 9.94 0.82 4.11
CA SER A 43 9.30 1.12 2.82
C SER A 43 9.82 0.19 1.72
N PRO A 44 8.97 -0.32 0.81
CA PRO A 44 9.39 -1.11 -0.35
C PRO A 44 10.51 -0.45 -1.16
N GLN A 45 10.51 0.89 -1.23
CA GLN A 45 11.52 1.68 -1.93
C GLN A 45 12.92 1.55 -1.33
N TYR A 46 13.01 1.32 -0.02
CA TYR A 46 14.28 1.10 0.67
C TYR A 46 14.68 -0.37 0.71
N VAL A 47 13.75 -1.31 0.54
CA VAL A 47 14.05 -2.75 0.43
C VAL A 47 14.52 -3.11 -0.98
N ALA A 48 13.93 -2.51 -2.01
CA ALA A 48 14.18 -2.87 -3.41
C ALA A 48 15.66 -2.86 -3.84
N PRO A 49 16.50 -1.90 -3.43
CA PRO A 49 17.93 -1.90 -3.79
C PRO A 49 18.73 -3.08 -3.24
N PHE A 50 18.25 -3.75 -2.19
CA PHE A 50 18.93 -4.88 -1.55
C PHE A 50 18.44 -6.24 -2.07
N ARG A 51 17.43 -6.25 -2.96
CA ARG A 51 16.88 -7.48 -3.52
C ARG A 51 17.80 -8.02 -4.62
N MET A 52 18.41 -9.16 -4.36
CA MET A 52 19.23 -9.87 -5.34
C MET A 52 18.37 -10.84 -6.16
N GLY A 53 18.31 -10.66 -7.49
CA GLY A 53 17.57 -11.53 -8.40
C GLY A 53 16.06 -11.24 -8.46
N SER A 54 15.28 -12.26 -8.84
CA SER A 54 13.81 -12.12 -9.00
C SER A 54 13.10 -12.01 -7.65
N LYS A 55 11.89 -11.47 -7.69
CA LYS A 55 11.03 -11.33 -6.51
C LYS A 55 10.56 -12.70 -6.03
N ASN A 56 10.95 -13.08 -4.82
CA ASN A 56 10.47 -14.25 -4.10
C ASN A 56 10.66 -14.02 -2.59
N ASP A 57 9.99 -14.82 -1.76
CA ASP A 57 9.96 -14.63 -0.31
C ASP A 57 11.35 -14.72 0.33
N LYS A 58 12.24 -15.57 -0.19
CA LYS A 58 13.61 -15.75 0.32
C LYS A 58 14.46 -14.50 0.07
N ASN A 59 14.43 -13.99 -1.15
CA ASN A 59 15.18 -12.80 -1.55
C ASN A 59 14.62 -11.55 -0.85
N ASP A 60 13.30 -11.50 -0.64
CA ASP A 60 12.64 -10.43 0.12
C ASP A 60 13.08 -10.43 1.59
N ALA A 61 13.11 -11.60 2.24
CA ALA A 61 13.57 -11.71 3.62
C ALA A 61 15.03 -11.24 3.80
N VAL A 62 15.93 -11.65 2.89
CA VAL A 62 17.33 -11.19 2.90
C VAL A 62 17.41 -9.68 2.70
N ALA A 63 16.69 -9.14 1.71
CA ALA A 63 16.69 -7.71 1.42
C ALA A 63 16.18 -6.87 2.59
N ILE A 64 15.14 -7.33 3.30
CA ILE A 64 14.59 -6.64 4.49
C ILE A 64 15.63 -6.61 5.62
N VAL A 65 16.32 -7.73 5.87
CA VAL A 65 17.34 -7.81 6.92
C VAL A 65 18.55 -6.92 6.58
N GLU A 66 18.98 -6.91 5.32
CA GLU A 66 20.06 -6.04 4.86
C GLU A 66 19.69 -4.55 4.94
N ALA A 67 18.44 -4.21 4.61
CA ALA A 67 17.92 -2.87 4.77
C ALA A 67 17.94 -2.41 6.25
N ASP A 68 17.47 -3.27 7.17
CA ASP A 68 17.44 -2.98 8.62
C ASP A 68 18.84 -2.73 9.22
N ARG A 69 19.86 -3.42 8.70
CA ARG A 69 21.26 -3.28 9.15
C ARG A 69 21.90 -1.94 8.76
N ARG A 70 21.32 -1.21 7.80
CA ARG A 70 21.91 0.05 7.32
C ARG A 70 21.80 1.13 8.41
N PRO A 71 22.90 1.82 8.76
CA PRO A 71 22.83 2.94 9.69
C PRO A 71 21.94 4.05 9.11
N GLY A 72 21.06 4.60 9.94
CA GLY A 72 20.12 5.66 9.52
C GLY A 72 18.88 5.17 8.74
N MET A 73 18.58 3.86 8.75
CA MET A 73 17.37 3.33 8.13
C MET A 73 16.10 3.99 8.70
N ARG A 74 15.20 4.40 7.81
CA ARG A 74 13.93 5.04 8.16
C ARG A 74 12.79 4.05 8.10
N TYR A 75 12.03 3.99 9.19
CA TYR A 75 10.89 3.09 9.31
C TYR A 75 9.58 3.82 9.03
N VAL A 76 8.64 3.09 8.44
CA VAL A 76 7.28 3.57 8.23
C VAL A 76 6.56 3.52 9.58
N PRO A 77 5.95 4.63 10.03
CA PRO A 77 5.18 4.64 11.25
C PRO A 77 3.95 3.74 11.10
N GLU A 78 3.63 3.01 12.15
CA GLU A 78 2.43 2.19 12.21
C GLU A 78 1.18 3.07 12.18
N LYS A 79 0.24 2.69 11.32
CA LYS A 79 -1.07 3.33 11.24
C LYS A 79 -2.04 2.71 12.23
N THR A 80 -2.89 3.55 12.84
CA THR A 80 -4.04 3.07 13.62
C THR A 80 -5.04 2.37 12.70
N GLN A 81 -5.98 1.63 13.27
CA GLN A 81 -7.00 0.92 12.48
C GLN A 81 -7.94 1.90 11.74
N GLU A 82 -8.28 3.02 12.36
CA GLU A 82 -9.19 4.03 11.82
C GLU A 82 -8.63 4.76 10.59
N GLN A 83 -7.31 4.90 10.49
CA GLN A 83 -6.67 5.62 9.39
C GLN A 83 -6.90 4.96 8.01
N PRO A 84 -6.68 3.64 7.82
CA PRO A 84 -7.12 2.91 6.64
C PRO A 84 -8.62 3.05 6.36
N ASP A 85 -9.47 3.01 7.39
CA ASP A 85 -10.93 3.07 7.21
C ASP A 85 -11.37 4.42 6.64
N ILE A 86 -10.85 5.51 7.19
CA ILE A 86 -11.05 6.88 6.68
C ILE A 86 -10.54 6.97 5.24
N GLN A 87 -9.35 6.42 4.94
CA GLN A 87 -8.80 6.42 3.59
C GLN A 87 -9.70 5.66 2.60
N CYS A 88 -10.26 4.52 3.02
CA CYS A 88 -11.22 3.75 2.23
C CYS A 88 -12.48 4.55 1.94
N LEU A 89 -13.08 5.20 2.93
CA LEU A 89 -14.25 6.06 2.76
C LEU A 89 -14.00 7.20 1.74
N HIS A 90 -12.85 7.88 1.86
CA HIS A 90 -12.47 8.92 0.90
C HIS A 90 -12.32 8.36 -0.52
N ARG A 91 -11.71 7.18 -0.69
CA ARG A 91 -11.54 6.54 -2.01
C ARG A 91 -12.88 6.13 -2.62
N VAL A 92 -13.79 5.57 -1.83
CA VAL A 92 -15.16 5.22 -2.27
C VAL A 92 -15.89 6.47 -2.74
N ARG A 93 -15.88 7.54 -1.94
CA ARG A 93 -16.49 8.82 -2.31
C ARG A 93 -15.91 9.37 -3.61
N GLN A 94 -14.58 9.42 -3.74
CA GLN A 94 -13.93 9.90 -4.96
C GLN A 94 -14.32 9.08 -6.20
N ARG A 95 -14.42 7.74 -6.07
CA ARG A 95 -14.84 6.85 -7.16
C ARG A 95 -16.28 7.13 -7.57
N LEU A 96 -17.20 7.27 -6.61
CA LEU A 96 -18.60 7.60 -6.87
C LEU A 96 -18.75 8.96 -7.56
N MET A 97 -18.01 9.98 -7.12
CA MET A 97 -18.05 11.30 -7.76
C MET A 97 -17.54 11.26 -9.20
N LYS A 98 -16.44 10.55 -9.46
CA LYS A 98 -15.93 10.37 -10.83
C LYS A 98 -16.93 9.63 -11.71
N ASN A 99 -17.51 8.55 -11.21
CA ASN A 99 -18.51 7.77 -11.95
C ASN A 99 -19.76 8.59 -12.25
N ARG A 100 -20.25 9.39 -11.29
CA ARG A 100 -21.38 10.30 -11.50
C ARG A 100 -21.10 11.27 -12.66
N THR A 101 -19.95 11.92 -12.65
CA THR A 101 -19.57 12.87 -13.71
C THR A 101 -19.41 12.17 -15.07
N ALA A 102 -18.80 10.99 -15.09
CA ALA A 102 -18.64 10.20 -16.31
C ALA A 102 -20.01 9.82 -16.91
N LEU A 103 -20.94 9.35 -16.09
CA LEU A 103 -22.31 9.00 -16.52
C LEU A 103 -23.07 10.22 -17.04
N ILE A 104 -22.98 11.38 -16.38
CA ILE A 104 -23.61 12.62 -16.86
C ILE A 104 -23.04 13.03 -18.23
N ASN A 105 -21.72 12.98 -18.38
CA ASN A 105 -21.08 13.31 -19.65
C ASN A 105 -21.46 12.31 -20.76
N GLN A 106 -21.59 11.02 -20.42
CA GLN A 106 -22.03 9.99 -21.35
C GLN A 106 -23.48 10.23 -21.80
N ILE A 107 -24.40 10.51 -20.87
CA ILE A 107 -25.80 10.84 -21.20
C ILE A 107 -25.86 12.08 -22.09
N ARG A 108 -25.07 13.13 -21.78
CA ARG A 108 -25.02 14.34 -22.60
C ARG A 108 -24.52 14.05 -24.01
N GLY A 109 -23.43 13.30 -24.15
CA GLY A 109 -22.85 12.97 -25.46
C GLY A 109 -23.73 12.05 -26.30
N LEU A 110 -24.53 11.17 -25.68
CA LEU A 110 -25.45 10.26 -26.38
C LEU A 110 -26.81 10.92 -26.69
N GLY A 111 -27.34 11.74 -25.79
CA GLY A 111 -28.69 12.29 -25.88
C GLY A 111 -28.79 13.64 -26.59
N LEU A 112 -27.70 14.41 -26.68
CA LEU A 112 -27.65 15.69 -27.35
C LEU A 112 -26.32 15.77 -28.10
N GLY A 113 -26.33 15.88 -29.43
CA GLY A 113 -25.14 16.09 -30.24
C GLY A 113 -24.48 17.46 -30.02
N VAL A 114 -24.26 17.89 -28.77
CA VAL A 114 -23.65 19.16 -28.40
C VAL A 114 -22.46 18.88 -27.47
N PRO A 115 -21.22 19.03 -27.94
CA PRO A 115 -20.04 18.78 -27.13
C PRO A 115 -19.81 19.99 -26.22
N ARG A 116 -20.35 19.98 -25.00
CA ARG A 116 -19.80 20.80 -23.92
C ARG A 116 -18.80 19.97 -23.12
N MET A 117 -17.55 20.00 -23.56
CA MET A 117 -16.41 19.58 -22.76
C MET A 117 -16.39 20.39 -21.45
N ASN A 118 -16.58 19.70 -20.33
CA ASN A 118 -16.24 20.26 -19.02
C ASN A 118 -14.70 20.28 -18.92
N PRO A 119 -14.05 21.39 -18.54
CA PRO A 119 -12.59 21.54 -18.57
C PRO A 119 -11.82 20.74 -17.50
N VAL A 120 -12.41 19.69 -16.91
CA VAL A 120 -11.71 18.79 -15.98
C VAL A 120 -11.05 17.60 -16.72
N ALA A 121 -10.86 17.72 -18.04
CA ALA A 121 -9.97 16.85 -18.78
C ALA A 121 -8.52 17.16 -18.36
N LYS A 122 -7.99 16.34 -17.44
CA LYS A 122 -6.56 16.33 -17.15
C LYS A 122 -5.80 16.11 -18.46
N LYS A 123 -5.01 17.12 -18.88
CA LYS A 123 -3.94 16.97 -19.86
C LYS A 123 -3.04 15.82 -19.42
N GLY A 124 -2.84 14.84 -20.28
CA GLY A 124 -1.92 13.74 -20.00
C GLY A 124 -2.12 12.50 -20.86
N ALA A 125 -2.09 12.67 -22.19
CA ALA A 125 -1.79 11.58 -23.11
C ALA A 125 -1.15 12.19 -24.36
N MET A 126 0.16 12.44 -24.29
CA MET A 126 0.98 12.59 -25.48
C MET A 126 1.70 11.26 -25.65
N LEU A 127 1.11 10.35 -26.41
CA LEU A 127 1.86 9.30 -27.09
C LEU A 127 2.73 10.00 -28.14
N CYS A 128 4.04 9.80 -28.05
CA CYS A 128 4.95 10.01 -29.17
C CYS A 128 5.53 8.63 -29.49
N GLU A 129 4.93 7.97 -30.47
CA GLU A 129 5.58 6.89 -31.21
C GLU A 129 6.58 7.53 -32.18
N ARG A 130 7.84 7.11 -32.08
CA ARG A 130 8.77 7.00 -33.21
C ARG A 130 9.53 5.70 -33.04
#